data_AF-A0A7Y2ACY8-F1
#
_entry.id   AF-A0A7Y2ACY8-F1
#
_cell.length_a   1.000
_cell.length_b   1.000
_cell.length_c   1.000
_cell.angle_alpha   90.00
_cell.angle_beta   90.00
_cell.angle_gamma   90.00
#
_symmetry.space_group_name_H-M   'P 1'
#
loop_
_entity.id
_entity.type
_entity.pdbx_description
1 polymer ?
#
loop_
_entity_poly.entity_id
_entity_poly.type
_entity_poly.pdbx_seq_one_letter_code
_entity_poly.pdbx_strand_id
1 'polypeptide(L)'
;MEKDVSYLKIFEGPNTDIYYLSNHAIFAIWHGYLDVESIRESGEAILTAAQNFNCRHIMNDNRRILDTKPEALKWIEDQMMPQIVELGIKRVAHIYPSHLIRNKSMDRLLSIQHDSMIKVFSSFTDASVWLKGYAFNNLPSDGSCSFKTSNGIKIIDHRDIYFLSRFEKKTIVQTRENQIGINSSLSDTSEGLPEKMFMRVHKSYVVNLNKIKELKYYAGGYYRAYFKDFGNTYVTISKLCSKEIKEAIRA
;
A
#
# COMPACT_ATOMS: atom_id res chain seq x y z
N MET A 1 6.76 12.43 -26.40
CA MET A 1 6.34 11.06 -26.10
C MET A 1 5.91 11.06 -24.65
N GLU A 2 4.62 11.29 -24.40
CA GLU A 2 4.04 11.27 -23.06
C GLU A 2 4.25 9.88 -22.44
N LYS A 3 4.76 9.85 -21.22
CA LYS A 3 4.91 8.61 -20.46
C LYS A 3 3.51 8.06 -20.22
N ASP A 4 3.21 6.88 -20.73
CA ASP A 4 2.01 6.11 -20.38
C ASP A 4 1.88 6.07 -18.86
N VAL A 5 0.89 6.79 -18.34
CA VAL A 5 0.65 6.83 -16.90
C VAL A 5 -0.04 5.53 -16.54
N SER A 6 0.71 4.61 -15.90
CA SER A 6 0.18 3.31 -15.47
C SER A 6 -1.06 3.42 -14.56
N TYR A 7 -1.19 4.53 -13.81
CA TYR A 7 -2.31 4.86 -12.94
C TYR A 7 -2.51 6.39 -12.78
N LEU A 8 -3.75 6.85 -12.62
CA LEU A 8 -4.11 8.25 -12.36
C LEU A 8 -4.82 8.35 -11.01
N LYS A 9 -4.37 9.23 -10.11
CA LYS A 9 -5.15 9.53 -8.89
C LYS A 9 -6.34 10.40 -9.28
N ILE A 10 -7.54 9.95 -8.92
CA ILE A 10 -8.80 10.60 -9.33
C ILE A 10 -9.57 11.18 -8.15
N PHE A 11 -9.28 10.74 -6.93
CA PHE A 11 -9.90 11.29 -5.73
C PHE A 11 -8.96 11.14 -4.52
N GLU A 12 -9.00 12.15 -3.66
CA GLU A 12 -8.34 12.18 -2.35
C GLU A 12 -9.36 12.68 -1.33
N GLY A 13 -9.87 11.76 -0.52
CA GLY A 13 -10.80 12.04 0.55
C GLY A 13 -10.15 11.96 1.94
N PRO A 14 -10.91 12.22 3.00
CA PRO A 14 -10.42 12.16 4.37
C PRO A 14 -9.96 10.74 4.78
N ASN A 15 -10.59 9.71 4.20
CA ASN A 15 -10.37 8.30 4.56
C ASN A 15 -10.11 7.37 3.37
N THR A 16 -9.99 7.93 2.17
CA THR A 16 -9.90 7.14 0.94
C THR A 16 -9.06 7.84 -0.12
N ASP A 17 -8.14 7.09 -0.71
CA ASP A 17 -7.45 7.47 -1.95
C ASP A 17 -7.94 6.58 -3.10
N ILE A 18 -8.36 7.18 -4.22
CA ILE A 18 -8.87 6.42 -5.38
C ILE A 18 -8.00 6.70 -6.61
N TYR A 19 -7.70 5.63 -7.32
CA TYR A 19 -6.92 5.63 -8.55
C TYR A 19 -7.69 4.94 -9.68
N TYR A 20 -7.64 5.57 -10.85
CA TYR A 20 -7.90 4.90 -12.11
C TYR A 20 -6.63 4.18 -12.56
N LEU A 21 -6.80 2.97 -13.06
CA LEU A 21 -5.73 2.15 -13.61
C LEU A 21 -5.97 1.98 -15.10
N SER A 22 -4.90 2.06 -15.89
CA SER A 22 -4.93 2.05 -17.37
C SER A 22 -5.65 0.87 -18.04
N ASN A 23 -6.12 -0.13 -17.28
CA ASN A 23 -6.91 -1.28 -17.71
C ASN A 23 -8.38 -1.26 -17.30
N HIS A 24 -8.97 -0.07 -17.20
CA HIS A 24 -10.39 0.03 -16.84
C HIS A 24 -10.65 -0.59 -15.46
N ALA A 25 -9.75 -0.32 -14.51
CA ALA A 25 -9.92 -0.74 -13.13
C ALA A 25 -9.79 0.45 -12.18
N ILE A 26 -10.50 0.35 -11.06
CA ILE A 26 -10.38 1.30 -9.95
C ILE A 26 -9.64 0.61 -8.82
N PHE A 27 -8.68 1.32 -8.24
CA PHE A 27 -8.05 0.94 -6.99
C PHE A 27 -8.37 1.97 -5.92
N ALA A 28 -9.04 1.52 -4.85
CA ALA A 28 -9.38 2.36 -3.71
C ALA A 28 -8.61 1.87 -2.48
N ILE A 29 -7.91 2.77 -1.80
CA ILE A 29 -7.19 2.51 -0.55
C ILE A 29 -7.97 3.18 0.57
N TRP A 30 -8.53 2.39 1.47
CA TRP A 30 -9.35 2.86 2.59
C TRP A 30 -8.53 2.87 3.88
N HIS A 31 -8.65 3.92 4.69
CA HIS A 31 -7.86 4.08 5.90
C HIS A 31 -8.58 4.82 7.04
N GLY A 32 -8.25 4.45 8.28
CA GLY A 32 -8.78 5.09 9.49
C GLY A 32 -10.20 4.64 9.83
N TYR A 33 -10.92 5.50 10.55
CA TYR A 33 -12.33 5.28 10.91
C TYR A 33 -13.23 5.79 9.79
N LEU A 34 -14.08 4.93 9.25
CA LEU A 34 -14.99 5.28 8.15
C LEU A 34 -16.36 5.71 8.70
N ASP A 35 -16.77 6.92 8.35
CA ASP A 35 -18.11 7.42 8.62
C ASP A 35 -18.98 7.43 7.35
N VAL A 36 -20.25 7.77 7.51
CA VAL A 36 -21.23 7.74 6.42
C VAL A 36 -20.87 8.73 5.31
N GLU A 37 -20.37 9.91 5.66
CA GLU A 37 -20.07 10.98 4.71
C GLU A 37 -18.83 10.64 3.87
N SER A 38 -17.74 10.22 4.51
CA SER A 38 -16.52 9.78 3.84
C SER A 38 -16.75 8.58 2.91
N ILE A 39 -17.57 7.59 3.32
CA ILE A 39 -17.96 6.48 2.44
C ILE A 39 -18.81 6.96 1.27
N ARG A 40 -19.77 7.85 1.49
CA ARG A 40 -20.63 8.38 0.43
C ARG A 40 -19.83 9.13 -0.62
N GLU A 41 -18.99 10.08 -0.20
CA GLU A 41 -18.13 10.86 -1.10
C GLU A 41 -17.19 9.96 -1.90
N SER A 42 -16.56 8.98 -1.23
CA SER A 42 -15.67 8.02 -1.88
C SER A 42 -16.43 7.11 -2.85
N GLY A 43 -17.64 6.67 -2.47
CA GLY A 43 -18.51 5.85 -3.30
C GLY A 43 -18.94 6.58 -4.57
N GLU A 44 -19.37 7.84 -4.45
CA GLU A 44 -19.73 8.70 -5.58
C GLU A 44 -18.53 8.92 -6.52
N ALA A 45 -17.32 9.11 -5.97
CA ALA A 45 -16.11 9.21 -6.77
C ALA A 45 -15.79 7.91 -7.51
N ILE A 46 -15.96 6.74 -6.88
CA ILE A 46 -15.81 5.43 -7.53
C ILE A 46 -16.82 5.26 -8.67
N LEU A 47 -18.09 5.58 -8.44
CA LEU A 47 -19.16 5.44 -9.43
C LEU A 47 -18.93 6.35 -10.64
N THR A 48 -18.61 7.62 -10.37
CA THR A 48 -18.28 8.61 -11.40
C THR A 48 -17.09 8.17 -12.23
N ALA A 49 -16.03 7.68 -11.59
CA ALA A 49 -14.86 7.16 -12.25
C ALA A 49 -15.16 5.91 -13.09
N ALA A 50 -15.96 4.99 -12.54
CA ALA A 50 -16.31 3.76 -13.22
C ALA A 50 -17.07 4.04 -14.51
N GLN A 51 -17.99 5.01 -14.48
CA GLN A 51 -18.70 5.48 -15.66
C GLN A 51 -17.75 6.17 -16.66
N ASN A 52 -16.97 7.16 -16.22
CA ASN A 52 -16.15 7.98 -17.10
C ASN A 52 -15.02 7.21 -17.78
N PHE A 53 -14.42 6.25 -17.07
CA PHE A 53 -13.31 5.45 -17.59
C PHE A 53 -13.74 4.06 -18.07
N ASN A 54 -15.04 3.79 -18.10
CA ASN A 54 -15.62 2.50 -18.49
C ASN A 54 -14.99 1.32 -17.70
N CYS A 55 -14.81 1.50 -16.40
CA CYS A 55 -14.17 0.50 -15.56
C CYS A 55 -15.04 -0.75 -15.45
N ARG A 56 -14.39 -1.91 -15.38
CA ARG A 56 -15.05 -3.22 -15.25
C ARG A 56 -14.66 -3.92 -13.96
N HIS A 57 -13.68 -3.39 -13.24
CA HIS A 57 -13.10 -4.02 -12.06
C HIS A 57 -12.84 -2.98 -10.98
N ILE A 58 -13.06 -3.37 -9.72
CA ILE A 58 -12.76 -2.56 -8.55
C ILE A 58 -11.91 -3.40 -7.60
N MET A 59 -10.89 -2.79 -7.03
CA MET A 59 -10.07 -3.36 -5.99
C MET A 59 -10.02 -2.41 -4.80
N ASN A 60 -10.47 -2.91 -3.64
CA ASN A 60 -10.50 -2.19 -2.38
C ASN A 60 -9.41 -2.74 -1.46
N ASP A 61 -8.41 -1.92 -1.13
CA ASP A 61 -7.47 -2.21 -0.05
C ASP A 61 -8.03 -1.69 1.27
N ASN A 62 -8.58 -2.63 2.05
CA ASN A 62 -9.25 -2.36 3.32
C ASN A 62 -8.34 -2.63 4.53
N ARG A 63 -7.05 -2.90 4.30
CA ARG A 63 -6.11 -3.31 5.36
C ARG A 63 -5.83 -2.23 6.41
N ARG A 64 -6.11 -0.96 6.10
CA ARG A 64 -5.86 0.19 6.98
C ARG A 64 -7.15 0.74 7.61
N ILE A 65 -8.29 0.08 7.40
CA ILE A 65 -9.55 0.44 8.08
C ILE A 65 -9.43 0.02 9.55
N LEU A 66 -9.77 0.94 10.44
CA LEU A 66 -9.82 0.70 11.88
C LEU A 66 -11.22 0.25 12.31
N ASP A 67 -12.26 0.95 11.85
CA ASP A 67 -13.67 0.60 12.08
C ASP A 67 -14.58 1.34 11.08
N THR A 68 -15.85 0.96 11.04
CA THR A 68 -16.89 1.60 10.21
C THR A 68 -18.24 1.67 10.92
N LYS A 69 -19.02 2.70 10.64
CA LYS A 69 -20.40 2.82 11.13
C LYS A 69 -21.35 1.83 10.41
N PRO A 70 -22.29 1.16 11.11
CA PRO A 70 -23.28 0.28 10.49
C PRO A 70 -24.13 0.95 9.40
N GLU A 71 -24.45 2.22 9.59
CA GLU A 71 -25.21 3.02 8.62
C GLU A 71 -24.46 3.19 7.30
N ALA A 72 -23.13 3.24 7.35
CA ALA A 72 -22.29 3.37 6.17
C ALA A 72 -22.28 2.07 5.36
N LEU A 73 -22.28 0.91 6.03
CA LEU A 73 -22.45 -0.39 5.38
C LEU A 73 -23.83 -0.52 4.73
N LYS A 74 -24.87 -0.05 5.41
CA LYS A 74 -26.23 -0.03 4.87
C LYS A 74 -26.34 0.84 3.62
N TRP A 75 -25.70 2.00 3.60
CA TRP A 75 -25.67 2.85 2.41
C TRP A 75 -24.97 2.16 1.24
N ILE A 76 -23.85 1.45 1.48
CA ILE A 76 -23.18 0.66 0.45
C ILE A 76 -24.15 -0.36 -0.15
N GLU A 77 -24.86 -1.11 0.70
CA GLU A 77 -25.81 -2.15 0.29
C GLU A 77 -27.02 -1.57 -0.46
N ASP A 78 -27.68 -0.56 0.10
CA ASP A 78 -28.95 -0.03 -0.42
C ASP A 78 -28.77 0.91 -1.61
N GLN A 79 -27.62 1.59 -1.73
CA GLN A 79 -27.42 2.70 -2.68
C GLN A 79 -26.27 2.47 -3.66
N MET A 80 -25.09 2.08 -3.16
CA MET A 80 -23.90 1.95 -4.02
C MET A 80 -23.94 0.67 -4.86
N MET A 81 -24.27 -0.47 -4.25
CA MET A 81 -24.24 -1.76 -4.92
C MET A 81 -25.16 -1.87 -6.15
N PRO A 82 -26.41 -1.36 -6.14
CA PRO A 82 -27.24 -1.33 -7.35
C PRO A 82 -26.57 -0.61 -8.53
N GLN A 83 -25.92 0.53 -8.26
CA GLN A 83 -25.24 1.31 -9.28
C GLN A 83 -23.97 0.61 -9.80
N ILE A 84 -23.23 -0.08 -8.93
CA ILE A 84 -22.08 -0.91 -9.32
C ILE A 84 -22.50 -1.99 -10.33
N VAL A 85 -23.66 -2.62 -10.10
CA VAL A 85 -24.23 -3.62 -11.02
C VAL A 85 -24.67 -2.98 -12.33
N GLU A 86 -25.37 -1.84 -12.28
CA GLU A 86 -25.85 -1.10 -13.45
C GLU A 86 -24.72 -0.62 -14.36
N LEU A 87 -23.62 -0.13 -13.78
CA LEU A 87 -22.40 0.28 -14.49
C LEU A 87 -21.66 -0.91 -15.14
N GLY A 88 -22.11 -2.14 -14.90
CA GLY A 88 -21.55 -3.34 -15.53
C GLY A 88 -20.17 -3.74 -14.99
N ILE A 89 -19.84 -3.31 -13.76
CA ILE A 89 -18.68 -3.84 -13.02
C ILE A 89 -18.82 -5.36 -12.95
N LYS A 90 -17.74 -6.07 -13.26
CA LYS A 90 -17.72 -7.54 -13.34
C LYS A 90 -17.10 -8.19 -12.13
N ARG A 91 -16.16 -7.50 -11.48
CA ARG A 91 -15.46 -8.03 -10.30
C ARG A 91 -15.10 -6.92 -9.32
N VAL A 92 -15.34 -7.20 -8.04
CA VAL A 92 -14.97 -6.36 -6.91
C VAL A 92 -14.11 -7.21 -5.96
N ALA A 93 -12.84 -6.85 -5.82
CA ALA A 93 -11.93 -7.50 -4.90
C ALA A 93 -11.81 -6.65 -3.62
N HIS A 94 -11.87 -7.29 -2.46
CA HIS A 94 -11.55 -6.66 -1.18
C HIS A 94 -10.34 -7.33 -0.55
N ILE A 95 -9.37 -6.53 -0.10
CA ILE A 95 -8.16 -7.01 0.56
C ILE A 95 -8.24 -6.66 2.03
N TYR A 96 -8.18 -7.66 2.90
CA TYR A 96 -8.19 -7.50 4.36
C TYR A 96 -6.94 -8.12 4.99
N PRO A 97 -6.57 -7.73 6.23
CA PRO A 97 -5.53 -8.41 6.98
C PRO A 97 -5.89 -9.89 7.16
N SER A 98 -4.92 -10.78 7.03
CA SER A 98 -5.13 -12.24 7.05
C SER A 98 -5.85 -12.76 8.31
N HIS A 99 -5.69 -12.08 9.45
CA HIS A 99 -6.34 -12.42 10.70
C HIS A 99 -7.84 -12.08 10.75
N LEU A 100 -8.31 -11.10 9.96
CA LEU A 100 -9.72 -10.69 9.94
C LEU A 100 -10.59 -11.55 9.01
N ILE A 101 -10.00 -12.16 7.98
CA ILE A 101 -10.71 -12.99 6.99
C ILE A 101 -11.37 -14.23 7.63
N ARG A 102 -10.91 -14.63 8.82
CA ARG A 102 -11.46 -15.78 9.58
C ARG A 102 -12.49 -15.39 10.63
N ASN A 103 -12.84 -14.10 10.74
CA ASN A 103 -13.72 -13.62 11.80
C ASN A 103 -15.18 -13.63 11.34
N LYS A 104 -16.08 -14.25 12.13
CA LYS A 104 -17.50 -14.46 11.81
C LYS A 104 -18.28 -13.16 11.54
N SER A 105 -17.81 -12.02 12.04
CA SER A 105 -18.44 -10.72 11.77
C SER A 105 -18.31 -10.28 10.31
N MET A 106 -17.26 -10.71 9.61
CA MET A 106 -17.13 -10.51 8.18
C MET A 106 -18.08 -11.40 7.39
N ASP A 107 -18.58 -12.52 7.94
CA ASP A 107 -19.51 -13.43 7.25
C ASP A 107 -20.77 -12.74 6.71
N ARG A 108 -21.12 -11.55 7.22
CA ARG A 108 -22.26 -10.74 6.75
C ARG A 108 -21.94 -9.85 5.54
N LEU A 109 -20.72 -9.33 5.45
CA LEU A 109 -20.17 -8.72 4.23
C LEU A 109 -19.81 -9.79 3.19
N LEU A 110 -19.40 -10.97 3.67
CA LEU A 110 -19.05 -12.15 2.88
C LEU A 110 -20.27 -13.01 2.53
N SER A 111 -21.48 -12.80 3.07
CA SER A 111 -22.67 -13.54 2.63
C SER A 111 -23.09 -13.15 1.21
N ILE A 112 -22.53 -12.06 0.68
CA ILE A 112 -22.57 -11.68 -0.74
C ILE A 112 -21.64 -12.58 -1.59
N GLN A 113 -20.80 -13.46 -0.99
CA GLN A 113 -19.91 -14.41 -1.69
C GLN A 113 -20.64 -15.43 -2.57
N HIS A 114 -21.97 -15.55 -2.48
CA HIS A 114 -22.74 -16.33 -3.44
C HIS A 114 -22.80 -15.67 -4.82
N ASP A 115 -22.48 -14.38 -4.93
CA ASP A 115 -22.27 -13.70 -6.21
C ASP A 115 -20.81 -13.85 -6.66
N SER A 116 -20.64 -14.40 -7.88
CA SER A 116 -19.35 -14.48 -8.56
C SER A 116 -18.63 -13.14 -8.77
N MET A 117 -19.33 -12.01 -8.58
CA MET A 117 -18.81 -10.65 -8.72
C MET A 117 -17.91 -10.21 -7.56
N ILE A 118 -18.11 -10.65 -6.31
CA ILE A 118 -17.36 -10.14 -5.15
C ILE A 118 -16.48 -11.22 -4.53
N LYS A 119 -15.20 -10.91 -4.28
CA LYS A 119 -14.29 -11.81 -3.56
C LYS A 119 -13.37 -11.09 -2.60
N VAL A 120 -12.96 -11.83 -1.57
CA VAL A 120 -12.06 -11.34 -0.52
C VAL A 120 -10.72 -12.07 -0.56
N PHE A 121 -9.64 -11.31 -0.35
CA PHE A 121 -8.27 -11.77 -0.42
C PHE A 121 -7.46 -11.28 0.78
N SER A 122 -6.40 -12.01 1.13
CA SER A 122 -5.39 -11.56 2.11
C SER A 122 -4.23 -10.81 1.48
N SER A 123 -4.05 -10.94 0.16
CA SER A 123 -2.93 -10.37 -0.57
C SER A 123 -3.44 -9.58 -1.77
N PHE A 124 -2.72 -8.52 -2.10
CA PHE A 124 -2.95 -7.78 -3.33
C PHE A 124 -2.72 -8.64 -4.57
N THR A 125 -1.74 -9.54 -4.50
CA THR A 125 -1.30 -10.34 -5.65
C THR A 125 -2.39 -11.30 -6.09
N ASP A 126 -3.04 -11.99 -5.15
CA ASP A 126 -4.12 -12.92 -5.47
C ASP A 126 -5.37 -12.18 -5.98
N ALA A 127 -5.70 -11.03 -5.38
CA ALA A 127 -6.77 -10.16 -5.85
C ALA A 127 -6.54 -9.71 -7.30
N SER A 128 -5.32 -9.26 -7.60
CA SER A 128 -4.89 -8.81 -8.91
C SER A 128 -4.94 -9.90 -9.97
N VAL A 129 -4.46 -11.10 -9.64
CA VAL A 129 -4.54 -12.28 -10.51
C VAL A 129 -5.99 -12.63 -10.80
N TRP A 130 -6.86 -12.60 -9.78
CA TRP A 130 -8.27 -12.91 -9.93
C TRP A 130 -9.03 -11.88 -10.78
N LEU A 131 -8.69 -10.59 -10.66
CA LEU A 131 -9.28 -9.56 -11.52
C LEU A 131 -8.90 -9.76 -13.01
N LYS A 132 -7.75 -10.41 -13.30
CA LYS A 132 -7.15 -10.68 -14.64
C LYS A 132 -6.83 -9.40 -15.41
N GLY A 133 -5.64 -9.12 -15.95
CA GLY A 133 -4.31 -9.74 -16.01
C GLY A 133 -3.45 -8.78 -16.87
N TYR A 134 -2.14 -8.71 -16.63
CA TYR A 134 -1.16 -7.69 -17.07
C TYR A 134 -1.21 -6.31 -16.40
N ALA A 135 -2.37 -5.69 -16.27
CA ALA A 135 -2.35 -4.29 -15.83
C ALA A 135 -2.29 -4.06 -14.32
N PHE A 136 -2.52 -5.11 -13.52
CA PHE A 136 -2.11 -5.11 -12.12
C PHE A 136 -0.66 -5.58 -11.91
N ASN A 137 0.05 -6.07 -12.94
CA ASN A 137 1.47 -6.43 -12.80
C ASN A 137 2.37 -5.18 -12.64
N ASN A 138 1.85 -3.99 -12.99
CA ASN A 138 2.49 -2.70 -12.76
C ASN A 138 1.99 -2.00 -11.49
N LEU A 139 1.16 -2.69 -10.70
CA LEU A 139 0.57 -2.20 -9.47
C LEU A 139 0.98 -3.13 -8.31
N PRO A 140 0.98 -2.62 -7.08
CA PRO A 140 1.87 -3.09 -6.03
C PRO A 140 1.60 -4.53 -5.60
N SER A 141 2.48 -5.48 -5.92
CA SER A 141 2.46 -6.81 -5.26
C SER A 141 2.45 -6.69 -3.72
N ASP A 142 2.20 -7.77 -2.99
CA ASP A 142 2.27 -7.79 -1.51
C ASP A 142 3.65 -7.33 -0.96
N GLY A 143 4.62 -7.16 -1.86
CA GLY A 143 5.89 -6.50 -1.66
C GLY A 143 5.93 -5.03 -2.08
N SER A 144 4.93 -4.18 -1.86
CA SER A 144 4.97 -2.78 -2.34
C SER A 144 4.14 -1.80 -1.50
N CYS A 145 4.59 -0.55 -1.38
CA CYS A 145 4.01 0.48 -0.50
C CYS A 145 3.72 1.80 -1.24
N SER A 146 2.63 2.47 -0.86
CA SER A 146 2.21 3.76 -1.39
C SER A 146 2.69 4.91 -0.50
N PHE A 147 3.37 5.91 -1.07
CA PHE A 147 3.81 7.09 -0.35
C PHE A 147 3.19 8.37 -0.90
N LYS A 148 2.63 9.20 0.00
CA LYS A 148 2.10 10.52 -0.35
C LYS A 148 3.22 11.53 -0.57
N THR A 149 3.31 12.07 -1.78
CA THR A 149 4.28 13.12 -2.18
C THR A 149 3.55 14.44 -2.46
N SER A 150 4.29 15.53 -2.68
CA SER A 150 3.70 16.81 -3.08
C SER A 150 2.98 16.77 -4.43
N ASN A 151 3.32 15.80 -5.29
CA ASN A 151 2.84 15.71 -6.67
C ASN A 151 1.91 14.51 -6.88
N GLY A 152 1.31 13.98 -5.80
CA GLY A 152 0.47 12.79 -5.81
C GLY A 152 1.09 11.61 -5.05
N ILE A 153 0.57 10.40 -5.25
CA ILE A 153 1.05 9.21 -4.53
C ILE A 153 1.98 8.40 -5.42
N LYS A 154 3.15 8.10 -4.86
CA LYS A 154 4.17 7.29 -5.50
C LYS A 154 4.16 5.90 -4.88
N ILE A 155 3.84 4.92 -5.70
CA ILE A 155 3.83 3.51 -5.32
C ILE A 155 5.21 2.94 -5.63
N ILE A 156 5.81 2.22 -4.67
CA ILE A 156 7.17 1.69 -4.78
C ILE A 156 7.20 0.26 -4.25
N ASP A 157 7.77 -0.66 -5.04
CA ASP A 157 8.03 -2.02 -4.60
C ASP A 157 9.05 -2.03 -3.46
N HIS A 158 8.77 -2.75 -2.38
CA HIS A 158 9.65 -3.02 -1.25
C HIS A 158 11.02 -3.53 -1.72
N ARG A 159 11.07 -4.31 -2.80
CA ARG A 159 12.32 -4.81 -3.40
C ARG A 159 13.11 -3.71 -4.10
N ASP A 160 12.54 -2.55 -4.36
CA ASP A 160 13.25 -1.40 -4.94
C ASP A 160 13.75 -0.42 -3.87
N ILE A 161 13.24 -0.52 -2.64
CA ILE A 161 13.63 0.32 -1.51
C ILE A 161 14.87 -0.23 -0.83
N TYR A 162 15.88 0.63 -0.66
CA TYR A 162 17.13 0.32 0.01
C TYR A 162 17.12 0.72 1.48
N PHE A 163 16.75 1.96 1.75
CA PHE A 163 16.59 2.48 3.11
C PHE A 163 15.72 3.73 3.08
N LEU A 164 15.14 4.03 4.24
CA LEU A 164 14.48 5.29 4.51
C LEU A 164 15.41 6.10 5.42
N SER A 165 15.53 7.40 5.16
CA SER A 165 16.28 8.32 6.01
C SER A 165 15.47 9.55 6.39
N ARG A 166 15.75 10.10 7.57
CA ARG A 166 15.19 11.40 7.95
C ARG A 166 16.13 12.50 7.47
N PHE A 167 15.61 13.42 6.66
CA PHE A 167 16.30 14.63 6.26
C PHE A 167 15.37 15.84 6.44
N GLU A 168 15.81 16.79 7.26
CA GLU A 168 15.00 17.92 7.72
C GLU A 168 13.65 17.47 8.31
N LYS A 169 12.54 17.83 7.65
CA LYS A 169 11.15 17.50 8.03
C LYS A 169 10.54 16.41 7.15
N LYS A 170 11.31 15.81 6.24
CA LYS A 170 10.85 14.80 5.29
C LYS A 170 11.49 13.44 5.56
N THR A 171 10.76 12.38 5.21
CA THR A 171 11.31 11.05 5.10
C THR A 171 11.72 10.82 3.66
N ILE A 172 12.98 10.50 3.43
CA ILE A 172 13.53 10.22 2.12
C ILE A 172 13.53 8.71 1.91
N VAL A 173 12.79 8.24 0.91
CA VAL A 173 12.83 6.85 0.46
C VAL A 173 13.92 6.73 -0.60
N GLN A 174 14.99 5.99 -0.29
CA GLN A 174 16.06 5.70 -1.23
C GLN A 174 15.70 4.46 -2.05
N THR A 175 15.58 4.63 -3.36
CA THR A 175 15.51 3.54 -4.36
C THR A 175 16.81 3.47 -5.13
N ARG A 176 17.01 2.42 -5.96
CA ARG A 176 18.23 2.29 -6.78
C ARG A 176 18.53 3.54 -7.62
N GLU A 177 17.51 4.08 -8.27
CA GLU A 177 17.67 5.15 -9.26
C GLU A 177 17.45 6.54 -8.67
N ASN A 178 16.54 6.65 -7.69
CA ASN A 178 16.00 7.95 -7.26
C ASN A 178 15.80 8.06 -5.75
N GLN A 179 15.75 9.29 -5.27
CA GLN A 179 15.32 9.65 -3.91
C GLN A 179 13.93 10.28 -3.97
N ILE A 180 13.05 9.88 -3.05
CA ILE A 180 11.66 10.36 -3.01
C ILE A 180 11.39 10.94 -1.63
N GLY A 181 11.07 12.23 -1.60
CA GLY A 181 10.79 12.96 -0.36
C GLY A 181 9.32 12.89 0.03
N ILE A 182 9.05 12.36 1.22
CA ILE A 182 7.72 12.16 1.80
C ILE A 182 7.54 13.15 2.95
N ASN A 183 6.44 13.91 2.93
CA ASN A 183 6.07 14.87 3.98
C ASN A 183 5.38 14.16 5.16
N SER A 184 6.04 13.14 5.72
CA SER A 184 5.55 12.35 6.86
C SER A 184 6.71 11.98 7.78
N SER A 185 6.44 11.51 9.00
CA SER A 185 7.48 11.07 9.93
C SER A 185 8.13 9.75 9.46
N LEU A 186 9.30 9.40 10.01
CA LEU A 186 9.93 8.13 9.65
C LEU A 186 9.09 6.93 10.12
N SER A 187 8.49 7.04 11.31
CA SER A 187 7.65 5.99 11.89
C SER A 187 6.44 5.71 11.00
N ASP A 188 5.66 6.75 10.69
CA ASP A 188 4.44 6.62 9.88
C ASP A 188 4.77 6.17 8.45
N THR A 189 5.89 6.64 7.89
CA THR A 189 6.33 6.21 6.54
C THR A 189 6.78 4.75 6.51
N SER A 190 7.32 4.24 7.61
CA SER A 190 7.71 2.83 7.74
C SER A 190 6.56 1.91 8.14
N GLU A 191 5.41 2.46 8.50
CA GLU A 191 4.24 1.71 8.92
C GLU A 191 3.68 0.90 7.73
N GLY A 192 3.63 -0.43 7.88
CA GLY A 192 3.23 -1.35 6.82
C GLY A 192 4.37 -1.89 5.94
N LEU A 193 5.62 -1.48 6.19
CA LEU A 193 6.77 -2.18 5.60
C LEU A 193 6.95 -3.55 6.27
N PRO A 194 7.20 -4.65 5.53
CA PRO A 194 7.36 -5.97 6.11
C PRO A 194 8.57 -6.03 7.05
N GLU A 195 8.35 -6.31 8.32
CA GLU A 195 9.41 -6.37 9.34
C GLU A 195 10.50 -7.42 9.04
N LYS A 196 10.15 -8.44 8.24
CA LYS A 196 11.13 -9.44 7.74
C LYS A 196 12.11 -8.84 6.72
N MET A 197 11.74 -7.78 6.03
CA MET A 197 12.58 -7.11 5.03
C MET A 197 13.19 -5.82 5.58
N PHE A 198 12.48 -5.10 6.44
CA PHE A 198 12.88 -3.78 6.90
C PHE A 198 13.10 -3.74 8.40
N MET A 199 14.20 -3.12 8.80
CA MET A 199 14.56 -2.98 10.20
C MET A 199 14.93 -1.53 10.51
N ARG A 200 14.40 -0.99 11.61
CA ARG A 200 14.82 0.31 12.13
C ARG A 200 16.15 0.15 12.86
N VAL A 201 17.19 0.80 12.34
CA VAL A 201 18.59 0.64 12.83
C VAL A 201 19.13 1.88 13.54
N HIS A 202 18.42 2.99 13.41
CA HIS A 202 18.73 4.27 14.02
C HIS A 202 17.46 5.14 14.11
N LYS A 203 17.44 6.16 14.98
CA LYS A 203 16.30 7.09 15.07
C LYS A 203 15.93 7.74 13.73
N SER A 204 16.92 7.89 12.85
CA SER A 204 16.80 8.49 11.52
C SER A 204 16.84 7.51 10.35
N TYR A 205 16.93 6.19 10.58
CA TYR A 205 17.09 5.22 9.49
C TYR A 205 16.31 3.91 9.69
N VAL A 206 15.67 3.46 8.60
CA VAL A 206 15.13 2.11 8.41
C VAL A 206 15.81 1.52 7.19
N VAL A 207 16.30 0.28 7.23
CA VAL A 207 17.06 -0.33 6.13
C VAL A 207 16.38 -1.61 5.64
N ASN A 208 16.49 -1.87 4.34
CA ASN A 208 16.11 -3.16 3.76
C ASN A 208 17.26 -4.15 3.92
N LEU A 209 17.04 -5.20 4.72
CA LEU A 209 18.02 -6.22 5.05
C LEU A 209 18.52 -6.96 3.80
N ASN A 210 17.62 -7.23 2.84
CA ASN A 210 17.94 -7.96 1.61
C ASN A 210 18.86 -7.17 0.65
N LYS A 211 18.99 -5.87 0.88
CA LYS A 211 19.82 -4.96 0.07
C LYS A 211 21.19 -4.68 0.66
N ILE A 212 21.44 -5.12 1.90
CA ILE A 212 22.75 -4.99 2.54
C ILE A 212 23.73 -5.92 1.81
N LYS A 213 24.86 -5.35 1.41
CA LYS A 213 26.01 -6.06 0.84
C LYS A 213 26.97 -6.49 1.94
N GLU A 214 27.24 -5.58 2.87
CA GLU A 214 28.26 -5.80 3.89
C GLU A 214 27.97 -4.95 5.14
N LEU A 215 28.24 -5.51 6.32
CA LEU A 215 28.30 -4.77 7.58
C LEU A 215 29.76 -4.62 8.02
N LYS A 216 30.23 -3.40 8.22
CA LYS A 216 31.56 -3.13 8.82
C LYS A 216 31.41 -2.55 10.20
N TYR A 217 32.21 -3.06 11.13
CA TYR A 217 32.40 -2.38 12.40
C TYR A 217 33.04 -1.00 12.15
N TYR A 218 32.51 0.02 12.82
CA TYR A 218 33.09 1.36 12.75
C TYR A 218 33.84 1.72 14.03
N ALA A 219 33.14 2.02 15.13
CA ALA A 219 33.70 2.35 16.43
C ALA A 219 32.61 2.31 17.51
N GLY A 220 32.97 2.07 18.78
CA GLY A 220 32.05 2.22 19.92
C GLY A 220 30.77 1.37 19.85
N GLY A 221 30.84 0.20 19.22
CA GLY A 221 29.68 -0.68 18.98
C GLY A 221 28.79 -0.27 17.80
N TYR A 222 29.12 0.80 17.08
CA TYR A 222 28.43 1.21 15.86
C TYR A 222 28.91 0.40 14.65
N TYR A 223 27.99 0.14 13.74
CA TYR A 223 28.25 -0.54 12.47
C TYR A 223 27.85 0.35 11.31
N ARG A 224 28.42 0.07 10.13
CA ARG A 224 28.03 0.68 8.86
C ARG A 224 27.49 -0.42 7.95
N ALA A 225 26.25 -0.23 7.48
CA ALA A 225 25.66 -1.06 6.44
C ALA A 225 25.95 -0.47 5.06
N TYR A 226 26.63 -1.24 4.22
CA TYR A 226 26.87 -0.94 2.81
C TYR A 226 25.86 -1.70 1.94
N PHE A 227 25.45 -1.11 0.82
CA PHE A 227 24.38 -1.65 -0.03
C PHE A 227 24.91 -2.10 -1.39
N LYS A 228 24.25 -3.09 -2.01
CA LYS A 228 24.70 -3.76 -3.24
C LYS A 228 24.96 -2.80 -4.41
N ASP A 229 24.12 -1.79 -4.59
CA ASP A 229 24.14 -0.91 -5.77
C ASP A 229 24.73 0.50 -5.52
N PHE A 230 25.22 0.79 -4.30
CA PHE A 230 25.60 2.15 -3.91
C PHE A 230 27.07 2.36 -3.57
N GLY A 231 27.99 1.62 -4.19
CA GLY A 231 29.43 1.82 -4.01
C GLY A 231 29.85 1.89 -2.53
N ASN A 232 30.32 3.06 -2.10
CA ASN A 232 30.76 3.35 -0.73
C ASN A 232 29.70 4.02 0.16
N THR A 233 28.47 4.20 -0.30
CA THR A 233 27.38 4.75 0.53
C THR A 233 27.04 3.76 1.64
N TYR A 234 26.89 4.29 2.84
CA TYR A 234 26.55 3.50 4.02
C TYR A 234 25.50 4.18 4.90
N VAL A 235 24.79 3.37 5.67
CA VAL A 235 23.94 3.81 6.78
C VAL A 235 24.57 3.40 8.11
N THR A 236 24.63 4.32 9.06
CA THR A 236 25.12 4.03 10.42
C THR A 236 24.05 3.31 11.22
N ILE A 237 24.41 2.17 11.78
CA ILE A 237 23.61 1.36 12.69
C ILE A 237 24.00 1.74 14.12
N SER A 238 22.99 2.01 14.94
CA SER A 238 23.20 2.32 16.35
C SER A 238 23.69 1.09 17.12
N LYS A 239 24.48 1.33 18.18
CA LYS A 239 24.95 0.25 19.07
C LYS A 239 23.83 -0.62 19.65
N LEU A 240 22.65 -0.04 19.86
CA LEU A 240 21.48 -0.71 20.43
C LEU A 240 20.96 -1.83 19.51
N CYS A 241 20.97 -1.61 18.20
CA CYS A 241 20.44 -2.55 17.20
C CYS A 241 21.52 -3.47 16.61
N SER A 242 22.77 -3.37 17.10
CA SER A 242 23.93 -4.03 16.48
C SER A 242 23.91 -5.56 16.58
N LYS A 243 23.25 -6.12 17.60
CA LYS A 243 23.06 -7.57 17.77
C LYS A 243 21.93 -8.08 16.86
N GLU A 244 20.77 -7.46 16.97
CA GLU A 244 19.55 -7.80 16.22
C GLU A 244 19.78 -7.79 14.70
N ILE A 245 20.47 -6.78 14.16
CA ILE A 245 20.72 -6.73 12.70
C ILE A 245 21.62 -7.86 12.21
N LYS A 246 22.55 -8.36 13.03
CA LYS A 246 23.41 -9.48 12.67
C LYS A 246 22.64 -10.79 12.66
N GLU A 247 21.69 -10.94 13.58
CA GLU A 247 20.79 -12.10 13.61
C GLU A 247 19.83 -12.05 12.42
N ALA A 248 19.26 -10.89 12.12
CA ALA A 248 18.30 -10.70 11.04
C ALA A 248 18.89 -10.93 9.64
N ILE A 249 20.18 -10.65 9.41
CA ILE A 249 20.85 -10.89 8.11
C ILE A 249 21.28 -12.36 7.94
N ARG A 250 21.38 -13.13 9.03
CA ARG A 250 21.80 -14.55 8.99
C ARG A 250 20.64 -15.54 8.78
N ALA A 251 19.41 -15.09 9.05
CA ALA A 251 18.18 -15.87 8.91
C ALA A 251 17.71 -15.89 7.45
#